data_AF-A0A2E6QLG8-F1
#
_entry.id   AF-A0A2E6QLG8-F1
#
_cell.length_a   1.000
_cell.length_b   1.000
_cell.length_c   1.000
_cell.angle_alpha   90.00
_cell.angle_beta   90.00
_cell.angle_gamma   90.00
#
_symmetry.space_group_name_H-M   'P 1'
#
loop_
_entity.id
_entity.type
_entity.pdbx_description
1 polymer ?
#
loop_
_entity_poly.entity_id
_entity_poly.type
_entity_poly.pdbx_seq_one_letter_code
_entity_poly.pdbx_strand_id
1 'polypeptide(L)' 'MFDPEEDRPRQKPSSVKDLSAMSIEALGDYKTELEAEIRRVEQAIADKKGHRGAAEKFFKQ' A
#
# COMPACT_ATOMS: atom_id res chain seq x y z
N MET A 1 -4.02 30.93 -15.00
CA MET A 1 -4.77 29.70 -14.69
C MET A 1 -4.10 29.10 -13.47
N PHE A 2 -4.81 29.01 -12.35
CA PHE A 2 -4.34 28.36 -11.13
C PHE A 2 -4.99 26.97 -11.12
N ASP A 3 -4.18 25.92 -11.20
CA ASP A 3 -4.68 24.55 -11.24
C ASP A 3 -4.78 24.02 -9.79
N PRO A 4 -5.99 23.79 -9.26
CA PRO A 4 -6.18 23.36 -7.87
C PRO A 4 -5.63 21.96 -7.59
N GLU A 5 -5.12 21.23 -8.60
CA GLU A 5 -4.42 19.96 -8.38
C GLU A 5 -2.96 20.14 -7.95
N GLU A 6 -2.36 21.32 -8.16
CA GLU A 6 -0.94 21.58 -7.85
C GLU A 6 -0.68 21.74 -6.35
N ASP A 7 -1.69 22.15 -5.57
CA ASP A 7 -1.62 22.41 -4.12
C ASP A 7 -1.93 21.18 -3.25
N ARG A 8 -2.07 19.99 -3.85
CA ARG A 8 -2.21 18.75 -3.05
C ARG A 8 -0.84 18.39 -2.47
N PRO A 9 -0.74 18.07 -1.17
CA PRO A 9 0.51 17.57 -0.60
C PRO A 9 0.93 16.31 -1.33
N ARG A 10 1.95 16.43 -2.18
CA ARG A 10 2.54 15.29 -2.86
C ARG A 10 3.12 14.39 -1.78
N GLN A 11 2.63 13.15 -1.70
CA GLN A 11 3.22 12.16 -0.80
C GLN A 11 4.70 12.05 -1.17
N LYS A 12 5.57 12.47 -0.24
CA LYS A 12 7.00 12.33 -0.44
C LYS A 12 7.27 10.83 -0.62
N PRO A 13 8.04 10.43 -1.64
CA PRO A 13 8.41 9.04 -1.79
C PRO A 13 9.07 8.61 -0.48
N SER A 14 8.57 7.52 0.11
CA SER A 14 9.19 6.93 1.29
C SER A 14 10.65 6.66 0.94
N SER A 15 11.57 7.32 1.63
CA SER A 15 13.00 7.10 1.44
C SER A 15 13.27 5.61 1.60
N VAL A 16 13.72 4.95 0.53
CA VAL A 16 14.11 3.54 0.57
C VAL A 16 15.21 3.42 1.62
N LYS A 17 15.01 2.56 2.63
CA LYS A 17 16.03 2.34 3.67
C LYS A 17 17.29 1.77 3.02
N ASP A 18 18.46 2.25 3.45
CA ASP A 18 19.73 1.68 3.02
C ASP A 18 19.97 0.35 3.78
N LEU A 19 19.78 -0.76 3.06
CA LEU A 19 19.90 -2.10 3.61
C LEU A 19 21.37 -2.51 3.85
N SER A 20 22.32 -1.85 3.17
CA SER A 20 23.74 -2.22 3.25
C SER A 20 24.38 -1.88 4.60
N ALA A 21 23.81 -0.89 5.31
CA ALA A 21 24.25 -0.46 6.62
C ALA A 21 23.58 -1.25 7.78
N MET A 22 22.62 -2.14 7.48
CA MET A 22 21.85 -2.87 8.50
C MET A 22 22.51 -4.22 8.86
N SER A 23 22.42 -4.60 10.13
CA SER A 23 22.82 -5.94 10.58
C SER A 23 21.82 -7.01 10.12
N ILE A 24 22.24 -8.28 10.12
CA ILE A 24 21.38 -9.43 9.72
C ILE A 24 20.09 -9.49 10.55
N GLU A 25 20.20 -9.29 11.87
CA GLU A 25 19.04 -9.27 12.78
C GLU A 25 18.05 -8.15 12.38
N ALA A 26 18.56 -6.93 12.20
CA ALA A 26 17.76 -5.79 11.77
C ALA A 26 17.10 -5.98 10.40
N LEU A 27 17.76 -6.68 9.47
CA LEU A 27 17.18 -7.07 8.18
C LEU A 27 16.06 -8.10 8.34
N GLY A 28 16.21 -9.04 9.28
CA GLY A 28 15.17 -10.02 9.62
C GLY A 28 13.91 -9.35 10.20
N ASP A 29 14.09 -8.41 11.12
CA ASP A 29 12.99 -7.63 11.69
C ASP A 29 12.31 -6.78 10.63
N TYR A 30 13.09 -6.04 9.84
CA TYR A 30 12.55 -5.20 8.77
C TYR A 30 11.79 -5.99 7.70
N LYS A 31 12.30 -7.19 7.34
CA LYS A 31 11.59 -8.11 6.45
C LYS A 31 10.23 -8.51 7.05
N THR A 32 10.21 -8.85 8.34
CA THR A 32 8.97 -9.27 9.04
C THR A 32 7.93 -8.15 9.03
N GLU A 33 8.34 -6.90 9.27
CA GLU A 33 7.47 -5.72 9.18
C GLU A 33 6.89 -5.55 7.77
N LEU A 34 7.73 -5.64 6.73
CA LEU A 34 7.29 -5.51 5.34
C LEU A 34 6.31 -6.62 4.94
N GLU A 35 6.57 -7.87 5.35
CA GLU A 35 5.65 -8.98 5.07
C GLU A 35 4.30 -8.81 5.77
N ALA A 36 4.27 -8.26 6.99
CA ALA A 36 3.03 -7.92 7.67
C ALA A 36 2.24 -6.84 6.92
N GLU A 37 2.92 -5.81 6.42
CA GLU A 37 2.27 -4.75 5.64
C GLU A 37 1.76 -5.26 4.28
N ILE A 38 2.51 -6.15 3.61
CA ILE A 38 2.05 -6.81 2.38
C ILE A 38 0.74 -7.55 2.64
N ARG A 39 0.66 -8.35 3.71
CA ARG A 39 -0.58 -9.07 4.08
C ARG A 39 -1.75 -8.12 4.34
N ARG A 40 -1.49 -7.00 5.01
CA ARG A 40 -2.51 -5.96 5.26
C ARG A 40 -3.03 -5.38 3.94
N VAL A 41 -2.15 -5.07 3.00
CA VAL A 41 -2.51 -4.54 1.68
C VAL A 41 -3.29 -5.59 0.88
N GLU A 42 -2.85 -6.85 0.89
CA GLU A 42 -3.57 -7.95 0.24
C GLU A 42 -4.98 -8.11 0.78
N GLN A 43 -5.17 -8.03 2.10
CA GLN A 43 -6.49 -8.07 2.72
C GLN A 43 -7.36 -6.89 2.26
N ALA A 44 -6.83 -5.67 2.27
CA ALA A 44 -7.57 -4.49 1.82
C ALA A 44 -7.94 -4.57 0.33
N ILE A 45 -7.09 -5.17 -0.50
CA ILE A 45 -7.40 -5.45 -1.91
C ILE A 45 -8.51 -6.49 -2.02
N ALA A 46 -8.43 -7.58 -1.25
CA ALA A 46 -9.45 -8.62 -1.24
C ALA A 46 -10.82 -8.04 -0.86
N ASP A 47 -10.88 -7.22 0.19
CA ASP A 47 -12.10 -6.55 0.63
C ASP A 47 -12.67 -5.66 -0.49
N LYS A 48 -11.83 -4.81 -1.11
CA LYS A 48 -12.24 -3.96 -2.24
C LYS A 48 -12.74 -4.76 -3.45
N LYS A 49 -12.10 -5.88 -3.77
CA LYS A 49 -12.54 -6.78 -4.85
C LYS A 49 -13.86 -7.48 -4.51
N GLY A 50 -14.04 -7.90 -3.26
CA GLY A 50 -15.29 -8.47 -2.76
C GLY A 50 -16.46 -7.50 -2.89
N HIS A 51 -16.25 -6.24 -2.51
CA HIS A 51 -17.24 -5.18 -2.72
C HIS A 51 -17.55 -4.92 -4.19
N ARG A 52 -16.52 -4.90 -5.06
CA ARG A 52 -16.71 -4.70 -6.51
C ARG A 52 -17.46 -5.87 -7.16
N GLY A 53 -17.15 -7.11 -6.80
CA GLY A 53 -17.86 -8.30 -7.30
C GLY A 53 -19.30 -8.39 -6.80
N ALA A 54 -19.60 -7.88 -5.60
CA ALA A 54 -20.98 -7.76 -5.10
C ALA A 54 -21.77 -6.68 -5.85
N ALA A 55 -21.16 -5.54 -6.16
CA ALA A 55 -21.78 -4.48 -6.97
C ALA A 55 -22.05 -4.96 -8.41
N GLU A 56 -21.10 -5.62 -9.06
CA GLU A 56 -21.28 -6.12 -10.44
C GLU A 56 -22.38 -7.19 -10.56
N LYS A 57 -22.64 -7.96 -9.50
CA LYS A 57 -23.77 -8.90 -9.44
C LYS A 57 -25.11 -8.19 -9.20
N PHE A 58 -25.12 -7.07 -8.49
CA PHE A 58 -26.34 -6.29 -8.22
C PHE A 58 -26.81 -5.49 -9.44
N PHE A 59 -25.90 -5.03 -10.30
CA PHE A 59 -26.23 -4.26 -11.52
C PHE A 59 -26.51 -5.13 -12.77
N LYS A 60 -26.48 -6.46 -12.67
CA LYS A 60 -26.79 -7.40 -13.78
C LYS A 60 -28.12 -8.16 -13.60
N GLN A 61 -28.93 -7.80 -12.60
CA GLN A 61 -30.32 -8.26 -12.47
C GLN A 61 -31.27 -7.24 -13.09
#